data_AF-A0A2H9RDV5-F1
#
_entry.id   AF-A0A2H9RDV5-F1
#
_cell.length_a   1.000
_cell.length_b   1.000
_cell.length_c   1.000
_cell.angle_alpha   90.00
_cell.angle_beta   90.00
_cell.angle_gamma   90.00
#
_symmetry.space_group_name_H-M   'P 1'
#
loop_
_entity.id
_entity.type
_entity.pdbx_description
1 polymer ?
#
loop_
_entity_poly.entity_id
_entity_poly.type
_entity_poly.pdbx_seq_one_letter_code
_entity_poly.pdbx_strand_id
1 'polypeptide(L)'
;MEKIEASITSAGGHTGRRMAKDKLFKYLMTFGGLSVIIAISTIFFYLASVVAPLFMPPHMDKLKPLVVTATDQTSVHLAMEEQVEIGARFASQGGVTFFSLADGKLLHQEQVGLPKSVTASSFSAGDLRKRVMAYGLANGRLVLFKDDYKVTFTQDPENPQKDI
;
A
#
# COMPACT_ATOMS: atom_id res chain seq x y z
N MET A 1 17.52 -22.74 83.63
CA MET A 1 17.51 -21.34 83.15
C MET A 1 17.81 -21.23 81.64
N GLU A 2 18.39 -22.26 81.01
CA GLU A 2 18.76 -22.30 79.58
C GLU A 2 17.59 -22.29 78.57
N LYS A 3 16.38 -22.71 78.98
CA LYS A 3 15.22 -22.81 78.06
C LYS A 3 14.50 -21.49 77.76
N ILE A 4 14.80 -20.41 78.49
CA ILE A 4 14.10 -19.12 78.32
C ILE A 4 14.82 -18.24 77.29
N GLU A 5 16.13 -18.40 77.12
CA GLU A 5 16.93 -17.59 76.17
C GLU A 5 16.72 -18.02 74.70
N ALA A 6 16.37 -19.28 74.44
CA ALA A 6 16.12 -19.76 73.07
C ALA A 6 14.78 -19.24 72.47
N SER A 7 13.81 -18.85 73.31
CA SER A 7 12.51 -18.36 72.83
C SER A 7 12.48 -16.91 72.36
N ILE A 8 13.44 -16.09 72.82
CA ILE A 8 13.51 -14.66 72.46
C ILE A 8 14.19 -14.41 71.10
N THR A 9 15.00 -15.35 70.61
CA THR A 9 15.66 -15.23 69.28
C THR A 9 14.76 -15.66 68.12
N SER A 10 13.75 -16.51 68.34
CA SER A 10 12.85 -17.00 67.29
C SER A 10 11.70 -16.04 66.94
N ALA A 11 11.36 -15.13 67.87
CA ALA A 11 10.33 -14.10 67.66
C ALA A 11 10.77 -12.96 66.71
N GLY A 12 12.08 -12.74 66.53
CA GLY A 12 12.61 -11.68 65.64
C GLY A 12 12.61 -12.03 64.15
N GLY A 13 12.77 -13.31 63.80
CA GLY A 13 12.89 -13.77 62.41
C GLY A 13 11.59 -13.72 61.60
N HIS A 14 10.44 -13.92 62.26
CA HIS A 14 9.12 -13.88 61.60
C HIS A 14 8.69 -12.46 61.23
N THR A 15 9.05 -11.46 62.04
CA THR A 15 8.75 -10.05 61.78
C THR A 15 9.62 -9.48 60.67
N GLY A 16 10.92 -9.82 60.64
CA GLY A 16 11.83 -9.39 59.58
C GLY A 16 11.41 -9.90 58.19
N ARG A 17 10.97 -11.17 58.09
CA ARG A 17 10.50 -11.75 56.83
C ARG A 17 9.18 -11.13 56.34
N ARG A 18 8.30 -10.72 57.25
CA ARG A 18 7.08 -9.98 56.92
C ARG A 18 7.40 -8.57 56.45
N MET A 19 8.32 -7.87 57.12
CA MET A 19 8.78 -6.53 56.72
C MET A 19 9.49 -6.53 55.36
N ALA A 20 10.29 -7.56 55.06
CA ALA A 20 10.95 -7.69 53.76
C ALA A 20 9.92 -7.93 52.63
N LYS A 21 8.93 -8.79 52.86
CA LYS A 21 7.82 -9.01 51.91
C LYS A 21 7.02 -7.72 51.69
N ASP A 22 6.67 -7.02 52.76
CA ASP A 22 5.92 -5.77 52.70
C ASP A 22 6.66 -4.70 51.88
N LYS A 23 7.96 -4.53 52.13
CA LYS A 23 8.81 -3.63 51.31
C LYS A 23 8.87 -4.07 49.84
N LEU A 24 9.05 -5.36 49.56
CA LEU A 24 9.07 -5.88 48.19
C LEU A 24 7.76 -5.61 47.46
N PHE A 25 6.62 -5.88 48.11
CA PHE A 25 5.30 -5.60 47.54
C PHE A 25 5.09 -4.10 47.29
N LYS A 26 5.55 -3.24 48.20
CA LYS A 26 5.52 -1.78 48.00
C LYS A 26 6.27 -1.38 46.72
N TYR A 27 7.51 -1.84 46.54
CA TYR A 27 8.29 -1.52 45.34
C TYR A 27 7.69 -2.10 44.07
N LEU A 28 7.22 -3.36 44.11
CA LEU A 28 6.57 -4.00 42.96
C LEU A 28 5.30 -3.26 42.54
N MET A 29 4.47 -2.84 43.49
CA MET A 29 3.24 -2.11 43.18
C MET A 29 3.54 -0.72 42.61
N THR A 30 4.51 0.00 43.18
CA THR A 30 4.92 1.32 42.66
C THR A 30 5.52 1.20 41.26
N PHE A 31 6.42 0.24 41.03
CA PHE A 31 7.03 0.04 39.72
C PHE A 31 6.03 -0.45 38.68
N GLY A 32 5.15 -1.40 39.04
CA GLY A 32 4.11 -1.93 38.17
C GLY A 32 3.12 -0.85 37.75
N GLY A 33 2.61 -0.07 38.72
CA GLY A 33 1.71 1.04 38.43
C GLY A 33 2.36 2.10 37.52
N LEU A 34 3.60 2.50 37.81
CA LEU A 34 4.33 3.46 36.98
C LEU A 34 4.61 2.92 35.58
N SER A 35 4.97 1.64 35.46
CA SER A 35 5.21 0.98 34.17
C SER A 35 3.94 0.94 33.31
N VAL A 36 2.78 0.65 33.90
CA VAL A 36 1.49 0.68 33.19
C VAL A 36 1.14 2.08 32.71
N ILE A 37 1.34 3.10 33.56
CA ILE A 37 1.10 4.50 33.17
C ILE A 37 2.01 4.90 32.00
N ILE A 38 3.30 4.52 32.04
CA ILE A 38 4.24 4.76 30.96
C ILE A 38 3.79 4.04 29.69
N ALA A 39 3.45 2.75 29.77
CA ALA A 39 3.02 1.97 28.61
C ALA A 39 1.77 2.55 27.94
N ILE A 40 0.74 2.89 28.72
CA ILE A 40 -0.49 3.50 28.19
C ILE A 40 -0.19 4.87 27.57
N SER A 41 0.63 5.70 28.23
CA SER A 41 1.03 7.00 27.70
C SER A 41 1.79 6.87 26.39
N THR A 42 2.72 5.92 26.28
CA THR A 42 3.47 5.65 25.04
C THR A 42 2.56 5.20 23.92
N ILE A 43 1.62 4.28 24.18
CA ILE A 43 0.61 3.86 23.21
C ILE A 43 -0.24 5.05 22.77
N PHE A 44 -0.66 5.90 23.72
CA PHE A 44 -1.44 7.09 23.39
C PHE A 44 -0.69 8.05 22.46
N PHE A 45 0.59 8.34 22.74
CA PHE A 45 1.41 9.17 21.84
C PHE A 45 1.61 8.53 20.46
N TYR A 46 1.80 7.20 20.41
CA TYR A 46 1.87 6.49 19.14
C TYR A 46 0.58 6.66 18.33
N LEU A 47 -0.58 6.41 18.95
CA LEU A 47 -1.87 6.58 18.29
C LEU A 47 -2.11 8.03 17.86
N ALA A 48 -1.79 9.01 18.71
CA ALA A 48 -1.88 10.42 18.37
C ALA A 48 -1.00 10.77 17.16
N SER A 49 0.20 10.20 17.04
CA SER A 49 1.08 10.44 15.90
C SER A 49 0.54 9.86 14.58
N VAL A 50 -0.18 8.74 14.62
CA VAL A 50 -0.79 8.10 13.44
C VAL A 50 -2.09 8.81 13.04
N VAL A 51 -2.84 9.32 14.02
CA VAL A 51 -4.14 9.96 13.79
C VAL A 51 -3.99 11.44 13.42
N ALA A 52 -3.01 12.15 13.96
CA ALA A 52 -2.80 13.57 13.65
C ALA A 52 -2.70 13.89 12.14
N PRO A 53 -2.02 13.07 11.30
CA PRO A 53 -2.02 13.24 9.85
C PRO A 53 -3.40 13.18 9.19
N LEU A 54 -4.38 12.46 9.76
CA LEU A 54 -5.74 12.37 9.21
C LEU A 54 -6.49 13.71 9.26
N PHE A 55 -6.07 14.62 10.15
CA PHE A 55 -6.61 15.98 10.24
C PHE A 55 -5.83 16.99 9.40
N MET A 56 -4.71 16.60 8.78
CA MET A 56 -3.98 17.47 7.87
C MET A 56 -4.70 17.53 6.53
N PRO A 57 -4.69 18.69 5.84
CA PRO A 57 -5.27 18.78 4.51
C PRO A 57 -4.53 17.86 3.53
N PRO A 58 -5.23 17.27 2.55
CA PRO A 58 -4.58 16.47 1.53
C PRO A 58 -3.59 17.33 0.74
N HIS A 59 -2.33 16.90 0.72
CA HIS A 59 -1.27 17.53 -0.07
C HIS A 59 -0.80 16.53 -1.12
N MET A 60 -0.66 16.99 -2.36
CA MET A 60 -0.03 16.25 -3.44
C MET A 60 1.21 17.01 -3.89
N ASP A 61 2.34 16.31 -3.97
CA ASP A 61 3.53 16.87 -4.58
C ASP A 61 3.29 17.21 -6.04
N LYS A 62 4.11 18.12 -6.59
CA LYS A 62 4.05 18.46 -8.01
C LYS A 62 4.31 17.20 -8.83
N LEU A 63 3.29 16.77 -9.57
CA LEU A 63 3.38 15.64 -10.47
C LEU A 63 4.49 15.90 -11.50
N LYS A 64 5.41 14.96 -11.63
CA LYS A 64 6.40 15.00 -12.71
C LYS A 64 5.71 14.55 -14.00
N PRO A 65 5.80 15.31 -15.09
CA PRO A 65 5.26 14.86 -16.37
C PRO A 65 6.06 13.65 -16.85
N LEU A 66 5.35 12.55 -17.13
CA LEU A 66 5.91 11.38 -17.78
C LEU A 66 5.79 11.56 -19.29
N VAL A 67 6.92 11.64 -19.99
CA VAL A 67 6.92 11.72 -21.45
C VAL A 67 6.76 10.31 -21.99
N VAL A 68 5.66 10.06 -22.69
CA VAL A 68 5.38 8.78 -23.33
C VAL A 68 5.54 8.93 -24.84
N THR A 69 6.41 8.15 -25.44
CA THR A 69 6.51 8.06 -26.90
C THR A 69 5.24 7.38 -27.43
N ALA A 70 4.45 8.10 -28.23
CA ALA A 70 3.21 7.58 -28.76
C ALA A 70 2.96 8.06 -30.19
N THR A 71 1.95 7.47 -30.85
CA THR A 71 1.53 7.85 -32.20
C THR A 71 0.94 9.26 -32.24
N ASP A 72 1.04 9.93 -33.39
CA ASP A 72 0.52 11.28 -33.71
C ASP A 72 -1.02 11.41 -33.68
N GLN A 73 -1.71 10.44 -33.06
CA GLN A 73 -3.14 10.42 -32.88
C GLN A 73 -3.51 10.98 -31.51
N THR A 74 -4.64 11.66 -31.39
CA THR A 74 -5.15 12.20 -30.13
C THR A 74 -5.40 11.09 -29.12
N SER A 75 -4.98 11.28 -27.87
CA SER A 75 -5.27 10.35 -26.78
C SER A 75 -6.75 10.42 -26.42
N VAL A 76 -7.44 9.28 -26.41
CA VAL A 76 -8.85 9.19 -25.99
C VAL A 76 -9.02 8.53 -24.63
N HIS A 77 -8.07 7.68 -24.22
CA HIS A 77 -8.10 7.03 -22.91
C HIS A 77 -6.70 6.66 -22.43
N LEU A 78 -6.52 6.67 -21.12
CA LEU A 78 -5.33 6.19 -20.42
C LEU A 78 -5.79 5.16 -19.39
N ALA A 79 -5.15 4.01 -19.39
CA ALA A 79 -5.35 2.96 -18.40
C ALA A 79 -4.00 2.55 -17.81
N MET A 80 -4.06 1.82 -16.71
CA MET A 80 -2.90 1.31 -16.00
C MET A 80 -3.19 -0.12 -15.56
N GLU A 81 -2.16 -0.94 -15.61
CA GLU A 81 -2.18 -2.32 -15.14
C GLU A 81 -2.23 -2.39 -13.59
N GLU A 82 -2.70 -3.51 -13.03
CA GLU A 82 -2.95 -3.68 -11.60
C GLU A 82 -1.69 -3.53 -10.73
N GLN A 83 -0.52 -3.95 -11.22
CA GLN A 83 0.77 -3.82 -10.54
C GLN A 83 1.41 -2.43 -10.70
N VAL A 84 0.75 -1.50 -11.40
CA VAL A 84 1.25 -0.10 -11.57
C VAL A 84 2.59 -0.04 -12.32
N GLU A 85 2.89 -1.04 -13.15
CA GLU A 85 4.13 -1.06 -13.94
C GLU A 85 3.93 -0.60 -15.39
N ILE A 86 2.79 -0.94 -15.97
CA ILE A 86 2.49 -0.71 -17.37
C ILE A 86 1.31 0.24 -17.50
N GLY A 87 1.52 1.34 -18.20
CA GLY A 87 0.47 2.23 -18.68
C GLY A 87 0.04 1.84 -20.10
N ALA A 88 -1.23 2.05 -20.40
CA ALA A 88 -1.80 1.88 -21.74
C ALA A 88 -2.43 3.19 -22.20
N ARG A 89 -2.03 3.66 -23.37
CA ARG A 89 -2.62 4.82 -24.05
C ARG A 89 -3.41 4.37 -25.26
N PHE A 90 -4.68 4.74 -25.30
CA PHE A 90 -5.57 4.49 -26.42
C PHE A 90 -5.73 5.78 -27.22
N ALA A 91 -5.47 5.69 -28.51
CA ALA A 91 -5.53 6.80 -29.43
C ALA A 91 -6.84 6.82 -30.22
N SER A 92 -7.18 7.96 -30.79
CA SER A 92 -8.48 8.23 -31.41
C SER A 92 -8.81 7.35 -32.60
N GLN A 93 -7.81 6.79 -33.28
CA GLN A 93 -8.00 5.88 -34.41
C GLN A 93 -7.44 4.49 -34.13
N GLY A 94 -7.60 4.01 -32.89
CA GLY A 94 -7.35 2.62 -32.51
C GLY A 94 -5.89 2.26 -32.24
N GLY A 95 -4.95 3.21 -32.33
CA GLY A 95 -3.59 2.97 -31.87
C GLY A 95 -3.54 2.77 -30.36
N VAL A 96 -2.91 1.68 -29.91
CA VAL A 96 -2.70 1.36 -28.50
C VAL A 96 -1.21 1.35 -28.22
N THR A 97 -0.78 2.10 -27.23
CA THR A 97 0.62 2.23 -26.83
C THR A 97 0.76 1.79 -25.38
N PHE A 98 1.47 0.69 -25.13
CA PHE A 98 1.84 0.24 -23.81
C PHE A 98 3.22 0.77 -23.45
N PHE A 99 3.36 1.36 -22.28
CA PHE A 99 4.58 2.02 -21.82
C PHE A 99 4.87 1.73 -20.36
N SER A 100 6.14 1.81 -19.98
CA SER A 100 6.60 1.68 -18.60
C SER A 100 6.21 2.92 -17.81
N LEU A 101 5.57 2.74 -16.65
CA LEU A 101 5.25 3.84 -15.75
C LEU A 101 6.47 4.34 -14.95
N ALA A 102 7.55 3.56 -14.91
CA ALA A 102 8.78 3.95 -14.25
C ALA A 102 9.55 5.03 -15.04
N ASP A 103 9.58 4.93 -16.37
CA ASP A 103 10.43 5.78 -17.22
C ASP A 103 9.77 6.26 -18.53
N GLY A 104 8.53 5.87 -18.82
CA GLY A 104 7.78 6.31 -19.99
C GLY A 104 8.19 5.62 -21.29
N LYS A 105 9.09 4.63 -21.23
CA LYS A 105 9.55 3.91 -22.42
C LYS A 105 8.44 3.09 -23.03
N LEU A 106 8.42 3.06 -24.37
CA LEU A 106 7.55 2.19 -25.15
C LEU A 106 7.88 0.71 -24.85
N LEU A 107 6.88 -0.04 -24.41
CA LEU A 107 6.98 -1.49 -24.19
C LEU A 107 6.37 -2.26 -25.35
N HIS A 108 5.18 -1.84 -25.80
CA HIS A 108 4.48 -2.50 -26.88
C HIS A 108 3.54 -1.53 -27.61
N GLN A 109 3.25 -1.81 -28.87
CA GLN A 109 2.30 -1.03 -29.64
C GLN A 109 1.43 -1.96 -30.48
N GLU A 110 0.13 -1.74 -30.41
CA GLU A 110 -0.87 -2.52 -31.11
C GLU A 110 -1.88 -1.60 -31.80
N GLN A 111 -2.59 -2.13 -32.78
CA GLN A 111 -3.64 -1.41 -33.49
C GLN A 111 -4.93 -2.20 -33.34
N VAL A 112 -5.94 -1.59 -32.71
CA VAL A 112 -7.30 -2.15 -32.69
C VAL A 112 -7.77 -2.31 -34.12
N GLY A 113 -8.38 -3.46 -34.42
CA GLY A 113 -8.87 -3.86 -35.74
C GLY A 113 -10.07 -3.03 -36.24
N LEU A 114 -9.87 -1.73 -36.44
CA LEU A 114 -10.85 -0.83 -37.02
C LEU A 114 -10.98 -1.09 -38.53
N PRO A 115 -12.19 -1.07 -39.11
CA PRO A 115 -12.37 -1.20 -40.55
C PRO A 115 -11.63 -0.07 -41.30
N LYS A 116 -10.79 -0.41 -42.29
CA LYS A 116 -9.91 0.54 -43.02
C LYS A 116 -10.62 1.76 -43.63
N SER A 117 -11.92 1.65 -43.93
CA SER A 117 -12.72 2.70 -44.58
C SER A 117 -13.54 3.54 -43.59
N VAL A 118 -13.44 3.30 -42.29
CA VAL A 118 -14.33 3.91 -41.30
C VAL A 118 -13.52 4.39 -40.11
N THR A 119 -13.65 5.68 -39.80
CA THR A 119 -12.99 6.29 -38.66
C THR A 119 -13.77 6.03 -37.38
N ALA A 120 -13.04 5.97 -36.26
CA ALA A 120 -13.66 6.03 -34.95
C ALA A 120 -14.11 7.47 -34.67
N SER A 121 -15.37 7.62 -34.26
CA SER A 121 -16.03 8.88 -33.94
C SER A 121 -16.20 9.08 -32.43
N SER A 122 -16.24 7.99 -31.65
CA SER A 122 -16.36 8.05 -30.20
C SER A 122 -15.62 6.92 -29.50
N PHE A 123 -15.35 7.10 -28.21
CA PHE A 123 -14.70 6.12 -27.35
C PHE A 123 -15.45 6.01 -26.03
N SER A 124 -15.57 4.80 -25.48
CA SER A 124 -16.11 4.56 -24.14
C SER A 124 -15.35 3.43 -23.45
N ALA A 125 -14.98 3.65 -22.19
CA ALA A 125 -14.44 2.61 -21.31
C ALA A 125 -15.57 2.12 -20.38
N GLY A 126 -15.68 0.80 -20.25
CA GLY A 126 -16.62 0.14 -19.35
C GLY A 126 -16.09 0.01 -17.92
N ASP A 127 -16.54 -1.04 -17.22
CA ASP A 127 -16.08 -1.37 -15.87
C ASP A 127 -14.57 -1.62 -15.84
N LEU A 128 -13.85 -0.90 -14.97
CA LEU A 128 -12.40 -1.03 -14.80
C LEU A 128 -11.98 -2.46 -14.48
N ARG A 129 -12.79 -3.23 -13.75
CA ARG A 129 -12.49 -4.64 -13.44
C ARG A 129 -12.64 -5.57 -14.63
N LYS A 130 -13.53 -5.24 -15.56
CA LYS A 130 -13.76 -6.04 -16.77
C LYS A 130 -12.81 -5.64 -17.89
N ARG A 131 -12.22 -4.44 -17.82
CA ARG A 131 -11.24 -3.92 -18.79
C ARG A 131 -11.77 -3.90 -20.23
N VAL A 132 -13.09 -3.73 -20.36
CA VAL A 132 -13.78 -3.72 -21.65
C VAL A 132 -13.93 -2.28 -22.12
N MET A 133 -13.56 -2.04 -23.37
CA MET A 133 -13.59 -0.72 -24.02
C MET A 133 -14.21 -0.84 -25.41
N ALA A 134 -14.74 0.27 -25.91
CA ALA A 134 -15.39 0.33 -27.21
C ALA A 134 -15.03 1.60 -28.00
N TYR A 135 -14.77 1.41 -29.30
CA TYR A 135 -14.78 2.49 -30.28
C TYR A 135 -16.13 2.51 -31.01
N GLY A 136 -16.81 3.66 -30.99
CA GLY A 136 -17.93 3.93 -31.89
C GLY A 136 -17.41 4.40 -33.24
N LEU A 137 -17.94 3.83 -34.32
CA LEU A 137 -17.53 4.13 -35.68
C LEU A 137 -18.50 5.11 -36.36
N ALA A 138 -18.00 5.87 -37.33
CA ALA A 138 -18.80 6.83 -38.11
C ALA A 138 -20.00 6.20 -38.85
N ASN A 139 -20.00 4.88 -39.06
CA ASN A 139 -21.11 4.13 -39.70
C ASN A 139 -22.13 3.56 -38.70
N GLY A 140 -22.07 3.96 -37.42
CA GLY A 140 -22.99 3.49 -36.38
C GLY A 140 -22.68 2.11 -35.81
N ARG A 141 -21.61 1.44 -36.26
CA ARG A 141 -21.11 0.20 -35.64
C ARG A 141 -20.20 0.52 -34.45
N LEU A 142 -19.94 -0.49 -33.63
CA LEU A 142 -18.97 -0.42 -32.54
C LEU A 142 -17.96 -1.55 -32.64
N VAL A 143 -16.75 -1.31 -32.16
CA VAL A 143 -15.71 -2.32 -31.96
C VAL A 143 -15.44 -2.44 -30.47
N LEU A 144 -15.76 -3.59 -29.89
CA LEU A 144 -15.52 -3.92 -28.50
C LEU A 144 -14.19 -4.66 -28.39
N PHE A 145 -13.37 -4.28 -27.43
CA PHE A 145 -12.08 -4.93 -27.17
C PHE A 145 -11.77 -4.89 -25.66
N LYS A 146 -10.81 -5.70 -25.26
CA LYS A 146 -10.23 -5.70 -23.92
C LYS A 146 -8.72 -5.62 -24.05
N ASP A 147 -8.05 -4.93 -23.13
CA ASP A 147 -6.63 -5.17 -22.94
C ASP A 147 -6.45 -6.42 -22.06
N ASP A 148 -5.36 -7.15 -22.26
CA ASP A 148 -5.04 -8.36 -21.49
C ASP A 148 -3.53 -8.37 -21.22
N TYR A 149 -3.12 -8.78 -20.02
CA TYR A 149 -1.71 -8.82 -19.63
C TYR A 149 -1.35 -10.24 -19.23
N LYS A 150 -0.39 -10.84 -19.93
CA LYS A 150 0.13 -12.17 -19.57
C LYS A 150 1.15 -12.02 -18.46
N VAL A 151 0.74 -12.40 -17.25
CA VAL A 151 1.66 -12.52 -16.12
C VAL A 151 2.41 -13.84 -16.24
N THR A 152 3.73 -13.78 -16.23
CA THR A 152 4.59 -14.97 -16.14
C THR A 152 5.51 -14.80 -14.96
N PHE A 153 5.49 -15.73 -14.01
CA PHE A 153 6.41 -15.75 -12.88
C PHE A 153 7.65 -16.55 -13.27
N THR A 154 8.53 -15.94 -14.05
CA THR A 154 9.88 -16.48 -14.29
C THR A 154 10.83 -15.51 -13.62
N GLN A 155 11.60 -15.99 -12.64
CA GLN A 155 12.65 -15.20 -12.03
C GLN A 155 13.60 -14.68 -13.11
N ASP A 156 13.70 -13.37 -13.25
CA ASP A 156 14.68 -12.73 -14.13
C ASP A 156 16.09 -13.05 -13.59
N PRO A 157 16.92 -13.82 -14.33
CA PRO A 157 18.28 -14.16 -13.89
C PRO A 157 19.18 -12.93 -13.78
N GLU A 158 18.87 -11.85 -14.50
CA GLU A 158 19.68 -10.63 -14.53
C GLU A 158 19.18 -9.56 -13.55
N ASN A 159 17.90 -9.58 -13.17
CA ASN A 159 17.34 -8.62 -12.22
C ASN A 159 16.31 -9.24 -11.25
N PRO A 160 16.77 -9.98 -10.23
CA PRO A 160 15.90 -10.65 -9.26
C PRO A 160 15.09 -9.71 -8.35
N GLN A 161 15.30 -8.39 -8.44
CA GLN A 161 14.54 -7.37 -7.70
C GLN A 161 13.35 -6.80 -8.46
N LYS A 162 13.19 -7.14 -9.75
CA LYS A 162 12.04 -6.74 -10.55
C LYS A 162 10.78 -7.57 -10.27
N ASP A 163 10.95 -8.78 -9.72
CA ASP A 163 9.89 -9.78 -9.55
C ASP A 163 9.33 -9.87 -8.12
N ILE A 164 9.61 -8.89 -7.24
CA ILE A 164 9.15 -8.85 -5.85
C ILE A 164 8.11 -7.76 -5.58
#